data_AF-A0A6P5X9C2-F1
#
_entry.id   AF-A0A6P5X9C2-F1
#
_cell.length_a   1.000
_cell.length_b   1.000
_cell.length_c   1.000
_cell.angle_alpha   90.00
_cell.angle_beta   90.00
_cell.angle_gamma   90.00
#
_symmetry.space_group_name_H-M   'P 1'
#
loop_
_entity.id
_entity.type
_entity.pdbx_description
1 polymer ?
#
loop_
_entity_poly.entity_id
_entity_poly.type
_entity_poly.pdbx_seq_one_letter_code
_entity_poly.pdbx_strand_id
1 'polypeptide(L)'
;MEDTLGLLRIIVRRGINLAVRDTVSSDPYVVITMGQQKLKTHVVKKNCNPEWNDELILSIKDPNVPINLAVYDKDMFTLDDQMGDAEIDIKPYIAALKLGKSLRNLPNGCALKRIQPGRTNCLADESSIVWNNGKITQDMHLKLRNVECGEVLIQMEWIEAPGCKGLECEGMAQLYSLYFVILRIGLTCSVLEMCINRNRTVILFQLLFNDEL
;
A
#
# COMPACT_ATOMS: atom_id res chain seq x y z
N MET A 1 -5.38 9.28 -22.90
CA MET A 1 -5.17 8.92 -21.47
C MET A 1 -6.37 8.11 -20.99
N GLU A 2 -6.76 7.04 -21.69
CA GLU A 2 -8.09 6.41 -21.49
C GLU A 2 -8.08 5.18 -20.55
N ASP A 3 -6.91 4.74 -20.05
CA ASP A 3 -6.80 3.50 -19.25
C ASP A 3 -6.20 3.68 -17.84
N THR A 4 -6.03 4.92 -17.39
CA THR A 4 -5.51 5.18 -16.04
C THR A 4 -6.63 5.03 -15.00
N LEU A 5 -6.43 4.17 -14.00
CA LEU A 5 -7.34 3.98 -12.87
C LEU A 5 -7.27 5.15 -11.90
N GLY A 6 -6.07 5.69 -11.68
CA GLY A 6 -5.85 6.89 -10.89
C GLY A 6 -4.37 7.15 -10.66
N LEU A 7 -4.07 8.05 -9.72
CA LEU A 7 -2.70 8.43 -9.39
C LEU A 7 -2.38 7.97 -7.96
N LEU A 8 -1.20 7.37 -7.78
CA LEU A 8 -0.67 6.99 -6.48
C LEU A 8 0.45 7.96 -6.11
N ARG A 9 0.24 8.77 -5.07
CA ARG A 9 1.25 9.62 -4.46
C ARG A 9 2.02 8.79 -3.44
N ILE A 10 3.32 8.72 -3.62
CA ILE A 10 4.26 8.10 -2.68
C ILE A 10 5.14 9.21 -2.12
N ILE A 11 5.01 9.44 -0.82
CA ILE A 11 5.81 10.41 -0.08
C ILE A 11 6.98 9.64 0.52
N VAL A 12 8.18 9.81 -0.03
CA VAL A 12 9.41 9.20 0.48
C VAL A 12 9.93 10.10 1.59
N ARG A 13 9.72 9.70 2.84
CA ARG A 13 10.01 10.55 4.00
C ARG A 13 11.50 10.54 4.34
N ARG A 14 12.03 9.40 4.76
CA ARG A 14 13.42 9.27 5.22
C ARG A 14 13.97 7.86 5.07
N GLY A 15 15.30 7.77 5.02
CA GLY A 15 16.06 6.54 5.18
C GLY A 15 16.53 6.39 6.63
N ILE A 16 16.65 5.16 7.11
CA ILE A 16 17.15 4.84 8.45
C ILE A 16 18.29 3.85 8.30
N ASN A 17 19.45 4.19 8.86
CA ASN A 17 20.65 3.35 8.90
C ASN A 17 20.97 2.70 7.55
N LEU A 18 20.99 3.52 6.49
CA LEU A 18 21.35 3.07 5.16
C LEU A 18 22.81 2.65 5.09
N ALA A 19 23.11 1.74 4.17
CA ALA A 19 24.46 1.27 3.93
C ALA A 19 25.45 2.39 3.55
N VAL A 20 26.69 2.24 3.98
CA VAL A 20 27.80 3.15 3.61
C VAL A 20 28.41 2.63 2.31
N ARG A 21 28.54 3.51 1.30
CA ARG A 21 29.15 3.18 0.00
C ARG A 21 30.34 4.09 -0.34
N ASP A 22 30.43 5.27 0.27
CA ASP A 22 31.68 6.05 0.34
C ASP A 22 32.58 5.66 1.53
N THR A 23 33.67 6.41 1.73
CA THR A 23 34.65 6.19 2.82
C THR A 23 34.03 6.20 4.23
N VAL A 24 33.01 7.05 4.46
CA VAL A 24 32.40 7.24 5.79
C VAL A 24 30.88 7.43 5.75
N SER A 25 30.30 7.64 4.58
CA SER A 25 28.88 7.94 4.42
C SER A 25 28.39 7.52 3.04
N SER A 26 27.25 8.05 2.61
CA SER A 26 26.72 7.93 1.25
C SER A 26 25.96 9.22 0.93
N ASP A 27 25.74 9.49 -0.35
CA ASP A 27 24.89 10.52 -0.93
C ASP A 27 23.57 9.88 -1.47
N PRO A 28 22.68 9.36 -0.60
CA PRO A 28 21.59 8.51 -1.05
C PRO A 28 20.44 9.25 -1.75
N TYR A 29 19.86 8.58 -2.75
CA TYR A 29 18.58 8.94 -3.35
C TYR A 29 17.75 7.68 -3.65
N VAL A 30 16.43 7.85 -3.75
CA VAL A 30 15.49 6.77 -4.01
C VAL A 30 14.99 6.84 -5.44
N VAL A 31 14.89 5.68 -6.08
CA VAL A 31 14.28 5.49 -7.37
C VAL A 31 13.06 4.59 -7.21
N ILE A 32 11.91 5.06 -7.66
CA ILE A 32 10.67 4.28 -7.74
C ILE A 32 10.42 3.93 -9.21
N THR A 33 10.18 2.64 -9.47
CA THR A 33 9.86 2.12 -10.81
C THR A 33 8.56 1.35 -10.82
N MET A 34 7.78 1.54 -11.89
CA MET A 34 6.55 0.78 -12.15
C MET A 34 6.34 0.67 -13.67
N GLY A 35 6.59 -0.52 -14.23
CA GLY A 35 6.59 -0.71 -15.68
C GLY A 35 7.59 0.23 -16.37
N GLN A 36 7.10 1.15 -17.20
CA GLN A 36 7.93 2.16 -17.89
C GLN A 36 8.13 3.45 -17.09
N GLN A 37 7.42 3.63 -15.97
CA GLN A 37 7.55 4.83 -15.13
C GLN A 37 8.77 4.71 -14.23
N LYS A 38 9.58 5.77 -14.19
CA LYS A 38 10.75 5.89 -13.31
C LYS A 38 10.76 7.29 -12.71
N LEU A 39 10.65 7.38 -11.40
CA LEU A 39 10.68 8.62 -10.63
C LEU A 39 11.82 8.55 -9.62
N LYS A 40 12.40 9.70 -9.27
CA LYS A 40 13.52 9.78 -8.32
C LYS A 40 13.35 10.93 -7.35
N THR A 41 13.86 10.74 -6.14
CA THR A 41 14.01 11.82 -5.16
C THR A 41 15.22 12.68 -5.50
N HIS A 42 15.37 13.79 -4.77
CA HIS A 42 16.62 14.49 -4.67
C HIS A 42 17.67 13.65 -3.92
N VAL A 43 18.92 14.06 -4.06
CA VAL A 43 20.09 13.46 -3.42
C VAL A 43 20.36 14.19 -2.11
N VAL A 44 20.47 13.45 -1.00
CA VAL A 44 20.91 14.01 0.28
C VAL A 44 22.37 13.64 0.48
N LYS A 45 23.25 14.62 0.65
CA LYS A 45 24.69 14.36 0.71
C LYS A 45 25.18 13.92 2.08
N LYS A 46 26.11 12.97 2.12
CA LYS A 46 26.88 12.52 3.27
C LYS A 46 26.00 12.21 4.48
N ASN A 47 24.92 11.47 4.25
CA ASN A 47 23.99 11.12 5.30
C ASN A 47 23.31 9.77 5.06
N CYS A 48 23.63 8.77 5.90
CA CYS A 48 22.99 7.46 5.90
C CYS A 48 21.62 7.43 6.60
N ASN A 49 21.15 8.57 7.12
CA ASN A 49 19.80 8.79 7.65
C ASN A 49 19.16 10.00 6.97
N PRO A 50 19.00 9.97 5.63
CA PRO A 50 18.55 11.12 4.86
C PRO A 50 17.06 11.40 5.11
N GLU A 51 16.68 12.67 5.14
CA GLU A 51 15.29 13.10 5.09
C GLU A 51 15.01 13.69 3.71
N TRP A 52 14.29 12.95 2.87
CA TRP A 52 13.91 13.42 1.53
C TRP A 52 12.62 14.22 1.57
N ASN A 53 11.58 13.71 2.23
CA ASN A 53 10.24 14.31 2.20
C ASN A 53 9.73 14.64 0.78
N ASP A 54 10.17 13.87 -0.20
CA ASP A 54 9.85 14.07 -1.61
C ASP A 54 8.57 13.34 -1.99
N GLU A 55 7.81 13.92 -2.90
CA GLU A 55 6.55 13.37 -3.37
C GLU A 55 6.66 12.90 -4.82
N LEU A 56 6.44 11.61 -5.03
CA LEU A 56 6.52 10.97 -6.32
C LEU A 56 5.12 10.46 -6.72
N ILE A 57 4.62 10.86 -7.89
CA ILE A 57 3.26 10.52 -8.34
C ILE A 57 3.32 9.52 -9.50
N LEU A 58 2.86 8.29 -9.26
CA LEU A 58 2.74 7.25 -10.27
C LEU A 58 1.33 7.22 -10.87
N SER A 59 1.25 7.02 -12.19
CA SER A 59 -0.01 6.73 -12.88
C SER A 59 -0.31 5.23 -12.83
N ILE A 60 -1.37 4.84 -12.14
CA ILE A 60 -1.75 3.43 -11.99
C ILE A 60 -2.71 3.06 -13.12
N LYS A 61 -2.24 2.20 -14.04
CA LYS A 61 -3.07 1.60 -15.10
C LYS A 61 -3.45 0.16 -14.78
N ASP A 62 -2.49 -0.62 -14.31
CA ASP A 62 -2.68 -2.01 -13.87
C ASP A 62 -2.09 -2.18 -12.46
N PRO A 63 -2.90 -2.51 -11.45
CA PRO A 63 -2.44 -2.71 -10.08
C PRO A 63 -1.63 -4.01 -9.88
N ASN A 64 -1.52 -4.86 -10.90
CA ASN A 64 -0.69 -6.08 -10.85
C ASN A 64 0.76 -5.82 -11.24
N VAL A 65 1.07 -4.67 -11.84
CA VAL A 65 2.45 -4.30 -12.15
C VAL A 65 3.17 -3.95 -10.84
N PRO A 66 4.29 -4.61 -10.52
CA PRO A 66 5.00 -4.37 -9.27
C PRO A 66 5.58 -2.95 -9.22
N ILE A 67 5.57 -2.37 -8.03
CA ILE A 67 6.25 -1.11 -7.74
C ILE A 67 7.53 -1.46 -6.98
N ASN A 68 8.67 -1.13 -7.56
CA ASN A 68 9.97 -1.35 -6.93
C ASN A 68 10.55 -0.03 -6.46
N LEU A 69 11.04 -0.02 -5.22
CA LEU A 69 11.82 1.03 -4.62
C LEU A 69 13.26 0.55 -4.54
N ALA A 70 14.20 1.34 -5.05
CA ALA A 70 15.63 1.07 -4.91
C ALA A 70 16.35 2.32 -4.42
N VAL A 71 17.31 2.14 -3.53
CA VAL A 71 18.17 3.20 -3.01
C VAL A 71 19.51 3.12 -3.72
N TYR A 72 20.08 4.26 -4.08
CA TYR A 72 21.38 4.37 -4.73
C TYR A 72 22.22 5.44 -4.05
N ASP A 73 23.53 5.23 -4.06
CA ASP A 73 24.53 6.24 -3.72
C ASP A 73 24.88 7.06 -4.96
N LYS A 74 24.86 8.39 -4.85
CA LYS A 74 25.19 9.27 -5.97
C LYS A 74 26.70 9.51 -6.03
N ASP A 75 27.32 8.93 -7.04
CA ASP A 75 28.72 9.20 -7.35
C ASP A 75 28.88 10.30 -8.41
N MET A 76 29.96 11.08 -8.26
CA MET A 76 30.31 12.14 -9.22
C MET A 76 31.08 11.63 -10.45
N PHE A 77 31.89 10.57 -10.29
CA PHE A 77 32.84 10.12 -11.31
C PHE A 77 32.68 8.65 -11.70
N THR A 78 31.86 7.90 -10.97
CA THR A 78 31.61 6.47 -11.14
C THR A 78 30.11 6.21 -11.38
N LEU A 79 29.78 4.94 -11.62
CA LEU A 79 28.38 4.50 -11.63
C LEU A 79 27.84 4.52 -10.21
N ASP A 80 26.59 4.96 -10.06
CA ASP A 80 25.91 5.04 -8.78
C ASP A 80 25.73 3.63 -8.16
N ASP A 81 26.22 3.44 -6.93
CA ASP A 81 26.20 2.16 -6.23
C ASP A 81 24.81 1.85 -5.67
N GLN A 82 24.35 0.60 -5.82
CA GLN A 82 23.06 0.18 -5.27
C GLN A 82 23.16 -0.03 -3.75
N MET A 83 22.21 0.57 -3.02
CA MET A 83 22.09 0.54 -1.55
C MET A 83 20.87 -0.26 -1.08
N GLY A 84 20.43 -1.23 -1.89
CA GLY A 84 19.32 -2.13 -1.61
C GLY A 84 18.00 -1.75 -2.27
N ASP A 85 17.04 -2.67 -2.20
CA ASP A 85 15.72 -2.54 -2.83
C ASP A 85 14.59 -3.12 -1.98
N ALA A 86 13.37 -2.67 -2.26
CA ALA A 86 12.14 -3.18 -1.67
C ALA A 86 11.02 -3.20 -2.71
N GLU A 87 10.13 -4.17 -2.60
CA GLU A 87 8.90 -4.23 -3.40
C GLU A 87 7.72 -3.70 -2.59
N ILE A 88 6.87 -2.91 -3.23
CA ILE A 88 5.66 -2.32 -2.65
C ILE A 88 4.44 -3.00 -3.27
N ASP A 89 3.71 -3.77 -2.45
CA ASP A 89 2.43 -4.35 -2.85
C ASP A 89 1.28 -3.38 -2.57
N ILE A 90 0.68 -2.86 -3.63
CA ILE A 90 -0.46 -1.93 -3.55
C ILE A 90 -1.81 -2.64 -3.55
N LYS A 91 -1.89 -3.96 -3.77
CA LYS A 91 -3.18 -4.67 -3.85
C LYS A 91 -4.02 -4.53 -2.57
N PRO A 92 -3.44 -4.66 -1.35
CA PRO A 92 -4.20 -4.42 -0.11
C PRO A 92 -4.72 -2.99 -0.02
N TYR A 93 -3.94 -2.02 -0.49
CA TYR A 93 -4.33 -0.61 -0.53
C TYR A 93 -5.50 -0.37 -1.48
N ILE A 94 -5.42 -0.89 -2.72
CA ILE A 94 -6.51 -0.79 -3.70
C ILE A 94 -7.80 -1.45 -3.20
N ALA A 95 -7.71 -2.60 -2.53
CA ALA A 95 -8.87 -3.26 -1.92
C ALA A 95 -9.51 -2.39 -0.83
N ALA A 96 -8.69 -1.77 0.02
CA ALA A 96 -9.15 -0.82 1.03
C ALA A 96 -9.77 0.45 0.42
N LEU A 97 -9.25 0.95 -0.71
CA LEU A 97 -9.86 2.06 -1.44
C LEU A 97 -11.28 1.73 -1.91
N LYS A 98 -11.47 0.56 -2.53
CA LYS A 98 -12.80 0.09 -2.98
C LYS A 98 -13.77 -0.07 -1.82
N LEU A 99 -13.30 -0.60 -0.69
CA LEU A 99 -14.08 -0.71 0.54
C LEU A 99 -14.47 0.67 1.08
N GLY A 100 -13.50 1.56 1.25
CA GLY A 100 -13.73 2.91 1.80
C GLY A 100 -14.70 3.74 0.96
N LYS A 101 -14.66 3.63 -0.37
CA LYS A 101 -15.64 4.30 -1.25
C LYS A 101 -17.06 3.74 -1.10
N SER A 102 -17.18 2.45 -0.80
CA SER A 102 -18.48 1.78 -0.64
C SER A 102 -19.11 2.07 0.72
N LEU A 103 -18.30 2.42 1.72
CA LEU A 103 -18.75 2.68 3.09
C LEU A 103 -19.01 4.18 3.30
N ARG A 104 -20.22 4.52 3.74
CA ARG A 104 -20.57 5.89 4.14
C ARG A 104 -20.23 6.10 5.62
N ASN A 105 -19.74 7.29 5.98
CA ASN A 105 -19.55 7.75 7.36
C ASN A 105 -18.59 6.90 8.22
N LEU A 106 -17.43 6.53 7.68
CA LEU A 106 -16.37 5.92 8.48
C LEU A 106 -15.82 6.92 9.52
N PRO A 107 -15.61 6.49 10.77
CA PRO A 107 -14.99 7.35 11.78
C PRO A 107 -13.56 7.71 11.38
N ASN A 108 -13.12 8.90 11.76
CA ASN A 108 -11.75 9.34 11.53
C ASN A 108 -10.76 8.42 12.29
N GLY A 109 -9.65 8.04 11.66
CA GLY A 109 -8.69 7.10 12.23
C GLY A 109 -9.09 5.63 12.11
N CYS A 110 -10.15 5.30 11.35
CA CYS A 110 -10.56 3.92 11.15
C CYS A 110 -9.50 3.14 10.36
N ALA A 111 -8.88 2.14 10.99
CA ALA A 111 -7.97 1.22 10.31
C ALA A 111 -8.76 0.24 9.43
N LEU A 112 -8.69 0.41 8.11
CA LEU A 112 -9.35 -0.45 7.12
C LEU A 112 -8.64 -1.79 6.97
N LYS A 113 -7.32 -1.80 7.16
CA LYS A 113 -6.48 -3.00 7.08
C LYS A 113 -5.18 -2.78 7.87
N ARG A 114 -4.70 -3.83 8.52
CA ARG A 114 -3.35 -3.93 9.08
C ARG A 114 -2.59 -5.04 8.38
N ILE A 115 -1.33 -4.81 8.07
CA ILE A 115 -0.45 -5.73 7.34
C ILE A 115 0.78 -5.96 8.20
N GLN A 116 1.00 -7.20 8.62
CA GLN A 116 2.16 -7.56 9.43
C GLN A 116 3.40 -7.81 8.55
N PRO A 117 4.60 -7.56 9.07
CA PRO A 117 5.84 -8.07 8.51
C PRO A 117 5.77 -9.58 8.26
N GLY A 118 6.26 -10.01 7.10
CA GLY A 118 6.23 -11.41 6.70
C GLY A 118 7.31 -11.76 5.69
N ARG A 119 7.50 -13.05 5.45
CA ARG A 119 8.55 -13.55 4.52
C ARG A 119 8.31 -13.16 3.06
N THR A 120 7.09 -12.77 2.72
CA THR A 120 6.66 -12.43 1.35
C THR A 120 6.56 -10.93 1.12
N ASN A 121 6.90 -10.09 2.10
CA ASN A 121 6.85 -8.64 1.96
C ASN A 121 8.15 -7.99 2.49
N CYS A 122 8.29 -6.70 2.22
CA CYS A 122 9.44 -5.90 2.67
C CYS A 122 9.13 -5.07 3.92
N LEU A 123 8.08 -5.38 4.68
CA LEU A 123 7.72 -4.57 5.84
C LEU A 123 8.66 -4.85 7.01
N ALA A 124 9.22 -3.79 7.61
CA ALA A 124 9.99 -3.84 8.85
C ALA A 124 9.09 -3.80 10.09
N ASP A 125 7.92 -3.14 9.99
CA ASP A 125 6.93 -2.97 11.05
C ASP A 125 5.50 -3.09 10.47
N GLU A 126 4.49 -3.13 11.34
CA GLU A 126 3.08 -3.15 10.94
C GLU A 126 2.74 -1.94 10.06
N SER A 127 2.16 -2.20 8.89
CA SER A 127 1.61 -1.17 8.01
C SER A 127 0.10 -1.10 8.16
N SER A 128 -0.41 0.08 8.50
CA SER A 128 -1.84 0.35 8.66
C SER A 128 -2.37 1.18 7.50
N ILE A 129 -3.46 0.73 6.89
CA ILE A 129 -4.25 1.49 5.92
C ILE A 129 -5.41 2.14 6.68
N VAL A 130 -5.40 3.47 6.76
CA VAL A 130 -6.28 4.24 7.62
C VAL A 130 -7.16 5.18 6.79
N TRP A 131 -8.44 5.23 7.13
CA TRP A 131 -9.38 6.23 6.64
C TRP A 131 -9.36 7.46 7.53
N ASN A 132 -9.09 8.61 6.93
CA ASN A 132 -9.10 9.92 7.58
C ASN A 132 -9.87 10.93 6.72
N ASN A 133 -11.07 11.33 7.16
CA ASN A 133 -11.87 12.42 6.58
C ASN A 133 -11.93 12.45 5.03
N GLY A 134 -12.30 11.32 4.40
CA GLY A 134 -12.42 11.25 2.94
C GLY A 134 -11.15 10.82 2.21
N LYS A 135 -10.04 10.63 2.94
CA LYS A 135 -8.75 10.24 2.37
C LYS A 135 -8.25 8.96 3.04
N ILE A 136 -7.69 8.06 2.23
CA ILE A 136 -7.07 6.83 2.72
C ILE A 136 -5.55 7.00 2.63
N THR A 137 -4.86 6.72 3.72
CA THR A 137 -3.39 6.76 3.79
C THR A 137 -2.85 5.42 4.25
N GLN A 138 -1.65 5.09 3.81
CA GLN A 138 -0.91 3.94 4.31
C GLN A 138 0.53 4.34 4.60
N ASP A 139 0.95 4.19 5.85
CA ASP A 139 2.36 4.31 6.25
C ASP A 139 3.04 2.95 6.11
N MET A 140 4.25 2.94 5.54
CA MET A 140 5.04 1.73 5.37
C MET A 140 6.48 1.97 5.80
N HIS A 141 6.99 1.09 6.66
CA HIS A 141 8.42 0.96 6.96
C HIS A 141 8.96 -0.19 6.13
N LEU A 142 9.80 0.12 5.15
CA LEU A 142 10.34 -0.88 4.21
C LEU A 142 11.75 -1.26 4.60
N LYS A 143 11.98 -2.53 4.91
CA LYS A 143 13.31 -3.11 5.06
C LYS A 143 13.92 -3.36 3.68
N LEU A 144 15.09 -2.80 3.43
CA LEU A 144 15.81 -3.00 2.18
C LEU A 144 16.41 -4.40 2.12
N ARG A 145 16.31 -5.01 0.94
CA ARG A 145 16.91 -6.29 0.58
C ARG A 145 18.20 -6.06 -0.20
N ASN A 146 19.00 -7.12 -0.37
CA ASN A 146 20.25 -7.10 -1.13
C ASN A 146 21.25 -6.06 -0.62
N VAL A 147 21.18 -5.77 0.69
CA VAL A 147 22.01 -4.81 1.39
C VAL A 147 22.12 -5.25 2.85
N GLU A 148 23.24 -4.91 3.50
CA GLU A 148 23.55 -5.27 4.88
C GLU A 148 22.66 -4.55 5.91
N CYS A 149 22.21 -3.33 5.60
CA CYS A 149 21.33 -2.54 6.46
C CYS A 149 20.59 -1.47 5.65
N GLY A 150 19.50 -0.96 6.23
CA GLY A 150 18.75 0.15 5.66
C GLY A 150 17.26 -0.09 5.68
N GLU A 151 16.53 0.93 6.10
CA GLU A 151 15.07 0.99 5.99
C GLU A 151 14.65 2.29 5.33
N VAL A 152 13.50 2.29 4.67
CA VAL A 152 12.91 3.48 4.06
C VAL A 152 11.48 3.65 4.54
N LEU A 153 11.18 4.85 5.04
CA LEU A 153 9.84 5.23 5.48
C LEU A 153 9.12 5.93 4.33
N ILE A 154 7.98 5.38 3.94
CA ILE A 154 7.12 5.97 2.93
C ILE A 154 5.68 6.10 3.42
N GLN A 155 4.94 7.04 2.85
CA GLN A 155 3.49 7.11 2.98
C GLN A 155 2.85 7.10 1.60
N MET A 156 1.79 6.31 1.42
CA MET A 156 0.99 6.25 0.20
C MET A 156 -0.35 6.96 0.37
N GLU A 157 -0.77 7.62 -0.70
CA GLU A 157 -2.05 8.32 -0.83
C GLU A 157 -2.58 8.18 -2.26
N TRP A 158 -3.86 7.85 -2.40
CA TRP A 158 -4.55 7.85 -3.68
C TRP A 158 -5.06 9.23 -4.04
N ILE A 159 -4.79 9.67 -5.27
CA ILE A 159 -5.31 10.91 -5.83
C ILE A 159 -6.29 10.56 -6.96
N GLU A 160 -7.52 11.04 -6.81
CA GLU A 160 -8.50 11.03 -7.89
C GLU A 160 -8.23 12.22 -8.81
N ALA A 161 -7.93 11.94 -10.08
CA ALA A 161 -7.73 12.96 -11.10
C ALA A 161 -8.88 12.95 -12.12
N PRO A 162 -9.38 14.11 -12.55
CA PRO A 162 -10.40 14.20 -13.60
C PRO A 162 -9.96 13.45 -14.86
N GLY A 163 -10.85 12.64 -15.45
CA GLY A 163 -10.57 11.86 -16.65
C GLY A 163 -9.91 10.50 -16.42
N CYS A 164 -9.62 10.11 -15.17
CA CYS A 164 -9.28 8.71 -14.85
C CYS A 164 -10.54 7.85 -14.82
N LYS A 165 -10.43 6.58 -15.23
CA LYS A 165 -11.53 5.59 -15.14
C LYS A 165 -12.02 5.38 -13.70
N GLY A 166 -11.15 5.68 -12.73
CA GLY A 166 -11.43 5.42 -11.32
C GLY A 166 -11.29 3.93 -10.99
N LEU A 167 -11.53 3.61 -9.72
CA LEU A 167 -11.60 2.25 -9.24
C LEU A 167 -13.07 1.84 -9.22
N GLU A 168 -13.55 1.20 -10.29
CA GLU A 168 -14.92 0.69 -10.31
C GLU A 168 -15.09 -0.46 -9.30
N CYS A 169 -16.21 -0.43 -8.58
CA CYS A 169 -16.65 -1.49 -7.69
C CYS A 169 -17.58 -2.44 -8.45
N GLU A 170 -17.04 -3.32 -9.28
CA GLU A 170 -17.87 -4.40 -9.85
C GLU A 170 -18.26 -5.41 -8.76
N GLY A 171 -19.56 -5.59 -8.52
CA GLY A 171 -20.15 -6.78 -7.89
C GLY A 171 -20.11 -6.92 -6.36
N MET A 172 -19.31 -6.14 -5.62
CA MET A 172 -19.13 -6.37 -4.17
C MET A 172 -20.12 -5.62 -3.26
N ALA A 173 -20.86 -4.64 -3.76
CA ALA A 173 -21.72 -3.79 -2.93
C ALA A 173 -22.84 -4.56 -2.19
N GLN A 174 -23.29 -5.71 -2.71
CA GLN A 174 -24.41 -6.47 -2.12
C GLN A 174 -23.99 -7.33 -0.91
N LEU A 175 -22.79 -7.92 -0.93
CA LEU A 175 -22.30 -8.80 0.15
C LEU A 175 -21.87 -8.02 1.40
N TYR A 176 -21.25 -6.85 1.22
CA TYR A 176 -20.78 -6.03 2.35
C TYR A 176 -21.90 -5.28 3.07
N SER A 177 -22.99 -4.92 2.36
CA SER A 177 -24.18 -4.38 3.00
C SER A 177 -24.79 -5.40 3.98
N LEU A 178 -24.76 -6.68 3.64
CA LEU A 178 -25.29 -7.74 4.49
C LEU A 178 -24.37 -8.01 5.71
N TYR A 179 -23.06 -7.97 5.52
CA TYR A 179 -22.08 -8.09 6.62
C TYR A 179 -22.23 -6.95 7.66
N PHE A 180 -22.46 -5.71 7.22
CA PHE A 180 -22.70 -4.57 8.11
C PHE A 180 -24.06 -4.66 8.83
N VAL A 181 -25.08 -5.24 8.19
CA VAL A 181 -26.36 -5.56 8.86
C VAL A 181 -26.11 -6.57 9.99
N ILE A 182 -25.36 -7.64 9.72
CA ILE A 182 -25.02 -8.66 10.74
C ILE A 182 -24.25 -8.05 11.92
N LEU A 183 -23.26 -7.18 11.67
CA LEU A 183 -22.52 -6.49 12.74
C LEU A 183 -23.37 -5.51 13.56
N ARG A 184 -24.35 -4.83 12.95
CA ARG A 184 -25.26 -3.92 13.67
C ARG A 184 -26.27 -4.63 14.57
N ILE A 185 -26.61 -5.88 14.27
CA ILE A 185 -27.59 -6.66 15.06
C ILE A 185 -26.91 -7.34 16.27
N GLY A 186 -25.59 -7.23 16.43
CA GLY A 186 -24.89 -7.81 17.58
C GLY A 186 -24.83 -9.34 17.57
N LEU A 187 -25.05 -9.97 16.41
CA LEU A 187 -24.91 -11.41 16.26
C LEU A 187 -23.43 -11.77 16.31
N THR A 188 -23.04 -12.55 17.32
CA THR A 188 -21.69 -13.10 17.45
C THR A 188 -21.45 -14.09 16.32
N CYS A 189 -20.59 -13.71 15.39
CA CYS A 189 -20.33 -14.48 14.18
C CYS A 189 -19.53 -15.75 14.54
N SER A 190 -20.23 -16.86 14.75
CA SER A 190 -19.60 -18.19 14.76
C SER A 190 -19.55 -18.70 13.31
N VAL A 191 -18.34 -18.66 12.75
CA VAL A 191 -17.89 -19.34 11.52
C VAL A 191 -18.57 -18.92 10.21
N LEU A 192 -17.95 -17.98 9.49
CA LEU A 192 -18.20 -17.76 8.08
C LEU A 192 -17.13 -18.50 7.26
N GLU A 193 -17.41 -19.73 6.83
CA GLU A 193 -16.60 -20.37 5.78
C GLU A 193 -17.12 -19.93 4.40
N MET A 194 -16.33 -19.10 3.72
CA MET A 194 -16.58 -18.71 2.32
C MET A 194 -16.09 -19.83 1.38
N CYS A 195 -16.99 -20.70 0.92
CA CYS A 195 -16.74 -21.52 -0.27
C CYS A 195 -17.10 -20.74 -1.54
N ILE A 196 -16.08 -20.32 -2.30
CA ILE A 196 -16.23 -19.74 -3.63
C ILE A 196 -16.29 -20.89 -4.64
N ASN A 197 -17.50 -21.27 -5.11
CA ASN A 197 -17.63 -22.25 -6.20
C ASN A 197 -17.84 -21.56 -7.55
N ARG A 198 -17.13 -22.07 -8.56
CA ARG A 198 -16.65 -21.35 -9.74
C ARG A 198 -17.68 -21.09 -10.84
N ASN A 199 -18.99 -21.29 -10.65
CA ASN A 199 -19.94 -21.08 -11.77
C ASN A 199 -21.44 -20.93 -11.48
N ARG A 200 -21.89 -20.65 -10.25
CA ARG A 200 -23.29 -20.25 -9.99
C ARG A 200 -23.38 -19.62 -8.61
N THR A 201 -23.74 -18.33 -8.55
CA THR A 201 -24.04 -17.62 -7.30
C THR A 201 -25.38 -18.13 -6.77
N VAL A 202 -25.35 -19.22 -6.00
CA VAL A 202 -26.46 -19.60 -5.11
C VAL A 202 -25.85 -19.76 -3.74
N ILE A 203 -26.11 -18.79 -2.86
CA ILE A 203 -25.74 -18.86 -1.45
C ILE A 203 -26.98 -19.33 -0.70
N LEU A 204 -26.98 -20.58 -0.25
CA LEU A 204 -28.01 -21.12 0.62
C LEU A 204 -27.66 -20.69 2.06
N PHE A 205 -28.43 -19.78 2.63
CA PHE A 205 -28.35 -19.45 4.06
C PHE A 205 -29.22 -20.43 4.84
N GLN A 206 -28.60 -21.35 5.57
CA GLN A 206 -29.30 -22.11 6.60
C GLN A 206 -29.08 -21.40 7.94
N LEU A 207 -30.07 -20.61 8.36
CA LEU A 207 -30.11 -20.01 9.70
C LEU A 207 -30.40 -21.14 10.70
N LEU A 208 -29.41 -21.54 11.48
CA LEU A 208 -29.67 -22.32 12.70
C LEU A 208 -30.13 -21.33 13.78
N PHE A 209 -31.43 -21.30 14.04
CA PHE A 209 -31.99 -20.70 15.25
C PHE A 209 -31.74 -21.68 16.40
N ASN A 210 -30.84 -21.32 17.33
CA ASN A 210 -30.85 -21.92 18.66
C ASN A 210 -31.74 -21.04 19.54
N ASP A 211 -33.00 -21.43 19.67
CA ASP A 211 -33.83 -21.03 20.80
C ASP A 211 -33.34 -21.82 22.02
N GLU A 212 -32.70 -21.17 22.98
CA GLU A 212 -32.66 -21.68 24.36
C GLU A 212 -33.17 -20.60 25.31
N LEU A 213 -34.20 -21.00 26.05
CA LEU A 213 -34.93 -20.32 27.13
C LEU A 213 -34.05 -20.07 28.36
#